data_AF-A0A529NKT6-F1
#
_entry.id   AF-A0A529NKT6-F1
#
_cell.length_a   1.000
_cell.length_b   1.000
_cell.length_c   1.000
_cell.angle_alpha   90.00
_cell.angle_beta   90.00
_cell.angle_gamma   90.00
#
_symmetry.space_group_name_H-M   'P 1'
#
loop_
_entity.id
_entity.type
_entity.pdbx_description
1 polymer ?
#
loop_
_entity_poly.entity_id
_entity_poly.type
_entity_poly.pdbx_seq_one_letter_code
_entity_poly.pdbx_strand_id
1 'polypeptide(L)'
;MTAITAETSAPARRRKLVGAGRRQWIGLLYVAPAVALVTVFFIVPLAMTAWMSLNNWPLMGEHSYIGLGNYWAILRDTRFWNALRFTGWYTLVVTIAIFAVAFPLAIFIERPRAMTNVYRTAFFM
;
A
#
# COMPACT_ATOMS: atom_id res chain seq x y z
N MET A 1 -56.71 25.04 20.62
CA MET A 1 -57.03 24.05 21.66
C MET A 1 -56.81 22.67 21.05
N THR A 2 -55.82 21.92 21.56
CA THR A 2 -55.74 20.43 21.64
C THR A 2 -55.89 19.61 20.33
N ALA A 3 -55.03 18.65 19.96
CA ALA A 3 -54.13 17.81 20.74
C ALA A 3 -53.17 17.01 19.81
N ILE A 4 -51.93 16.84 20.28
CA ILE A 4 -51.18 15.56 20.43
C ILE A 4 -50.88 14.78 19.13
N THR A 5 -49.67 14.96 18.56
CA THR A 5 -48.55 13.98 18.60
C THR A 5 -48.94 12.52 18.35
N ALA A 6 -48.66 12.05 17.14
CA ALA A 6 -48.38 10.63 16.89
C ALA A 6 -46.91 10.53 16.46
N GLU A 7 -46.02 10.42 17.44
CA GLU A 7 -44.68 9.88 17.22
C GLU A 7 -44.86 8.40 16.82
N THR A 8 -44.78 8.13 15.52
CA THR A 8 -44.60 6.76 15.04
C THR A 8 -43.22 6.29 15.48
N SER A 9 -43.20 5.63 16.62
CA SER A 9 -42.07 4.92 17.17
C SER A 9 -41.68 3.80 16.22
N ALA A 10 -40.72 4.07 15.34
CA ALA A 10 -40.08 3.06 14.51
C ALA A 10 -39.45 1.99 15.41
N PRO A 11 -39.65 0.69 15.15
CA PRO A 11 -39.10 -0.35 16.00
C PRO A 11 -37.58 -0.29 15.92
N ALA A 12 -36.94 -0.07 17.07
CA ALA A 12 -35.50 -0.17 17.23
C ALA A 12 -35.06 -1.57 16.78
N ARG A 13 -34.52 -1.66 15.57
CA ARG A 13 -33.95 -2.88 15.00
C ARG A 13 -32.76 -3.27 15.88
N ARG A 14 -32.99 -4.12 16.90
CA ARG A 14 -31.94 -4.75 17.70
C ARG A 14 -31.02 -5.49 16.74
N ARG A 15 -29.93 -4.82 16.33
CA ARG A 15 -28.79 -5.45 15.66
C ARG A 15 -28.28 -6.49 16.65
N LYS A 16 -28.55 -7.77 16.39
CA LYS A 16 -27.96 -8.87 17.15
C LYS A 16 -26.44 -8.78 16.96
N LEU A 17 -25.76 -8.12 17.92
CA LEU A 17 -24.31 -8.07 18.10
C LEU A 17 -23.79 -9.42 18.68
N VAL A 18 -24.45 -10.53 18.36
CA VAL A 18 -24.12 -11.84 18.91
C VAL A 18 -23.59 -12.68 17.75
N GLY A 19 -22.28 -12.60 17.54
CA GLY A 19 -21.58 -13.31 16.47
C GLY A 19 -20.24 -12.72 16.03
N ALA A 20 -19.80 -11.59 16.61
CA ALA A 20 -18.55 -10.93 16.23
C ALA A 20 -17.31 -11.83 16.44
N GLY A 21 -17.24 -12.54 17.57
CA GLY A 21 -16.09 -13.41 17.89
C GLY A 21 -15.90 -14.56 16.91
N ARG A 22 -16.91 -15.43 16.72
CA ARG A 22 -16.77 -16.63 15.87
C ARG A 22 -16.55 -16.31 14.38
N ARG A 23 -17.11 -15.19 13.89
CA ARG A 23 -16.88 -14.71 12.52
C ARG A 23 -15.46 -14.19 12.32
N GLN A 24 -14.84 -13.62 13.34
CA GLN A 24 -13.48 -13.08 13.27
C GLN A 24 -12.42 -14.19 13.17
N TRP A 25 -12.59 -15.32 13.88
CA TRP A 25 -11.69 -16.47 13.75
C TRP A 25 -11.75 -17.14 12.37
N ILE A 26 -12.97 -17.26 11.80
CA ILE A 26 -13.14 -17.78 10.44
C ILE A 26 -12.53 -16.82 9.41
N GLY A 27 -12.71 -15.51 9.58
CA GLY A 27 -12.05 -14.50 8.75
C GLY A 27 -10.53 -14.55 8.82
N LEU A 28 -9.96 -14.78 10.02
CA LEU A 28 -8.52 -14.99 10.19
C LEU A 28 -8.05 -16.25 9.44
N LEU A 29 -8.84 -17.32 9.45
CA LEU A 29 -8.51 -18.56 8.74
C LEU A 29 -8.47 -18.38 7.21
N TYR A 30 -9.34 -17.53 6.66
CA TYR A 30 -9.32 -17.18 5.23
C TYR A 30 -8.09 -16.35 4.84
N VAL A 31 -7.63 -15.49 5.73
CA VAL A 31 -6.44 -14.64 5.51
C VAL A 31 -5.14 -15.36 5.89
N ALA A 32 -5.21 -16.40 6.73
CA ALA A 32 -4.08 -17.19 7.21
C ALA A 32 -3.14 -17.69 6.10
N PRO A 33 -3.60 -18.29 4.97
CA PRO A 33 -2.68 -18.71 3.91
C PRO A 33 -1.94 -17.53 3.27
N ALA A 34 -2.62 -16.40 3.06
CA ALA A 34 -1.96 -15.19 2.52
C ALA A 34 -0.93 -14.64 3.51
N VAL A 35 -1.27 -14.56 4.80
CA VAL A 35 -0.34 -14.13 5.84
C VAL A 35 0.85 -15.07 5.95
N ALA A 36 0.63 -16.39 5.93
CA ALA A 36 1.71 -17.37 5.97
C ALA A 36 2.68 -17.18 4.79
N LEU A 37 2.16 -16.97 3.56
CA LEU A 37 2.98 -16.70 2.40
C LEU A 37 3.77 -15.39 2.54
N VAL A 38 3.13 -14.30 2.96
CA VAL A 38 3.81 -13.02 3.20
C VAL A 38 4.87 -13.17 4.29
N THR A 39 4.59 -13.91 5.36
CA THR A 39 5.56 -14.11 6.43
C THR A 39 6.76 -14.89 5.92
N VAL A 40 6.56 -16.03 5.27
CA VAL A 40 7.66 -16.91 4.82
C VAL A 40 8.48 -16.27 3.70
N PHE A 41 7.85 -15.62 2.72
CA PHE A 41 8.53 -15.11 1.54
C PHE A 41 8.93 -13.64 1.62
N PHE A 42 8.42 -12.87 2.60
CA PHE A 42 8.76 -11.46 2.76
C PHE A 42 9.32 -11.15 4.15
N ILE A 43 8.59 -11.48 5.22
CA ILE A 43 9.00 -11.09 6.58
C ILE A 43 10.25 -11.85 7.04
N VAL A 44 10.30 -13.17 6.83
CA VAL A 44 11.46 -13.99 7.18
C VAL A 44 12.72 -13.53 6.45
N PRO A 45 12.76 -13.41 5.10
CA PRO A 45 13.95 -12.92 4.42
C PRO A 45 14.30 -11.49 4.80
N LEU A 46 13.32 -10.61 5.02
CA LEU A 46 13.57 -9.24 5.52
C LEU A 46 14.26 -9.25 6.90
N ALA A 47 13.80 -10.09 7.82
CA ALA A 47 14.42 -10.26 9.14
C ALA A 47 15.84 -10.83 9.02
N MET A 48 16.06 -11.80 8.12
CA MET A 48 17.40 -12.31 7.84
C MET A 48 18.30 -11.21 7.27
N THR A 49 17.83 -10.39 6.33
CA THR A 49 18.60 -9.27 5.78
C THR A 49 18.91 -8.22 6.84
N ALA A 50 17.97 -7.93 7.74
CA ALA A 50 18.19 -7.02 8.87
C ALA A 50 19.22 -7.58 9.87
N TRP A 51 19.20 -8.90 10.11
CA TRP A 51 20.26 -9.54 10.89
C TRP A 51 21.60 -9.47 10.15
N MET A 52 21.62 -9.72 8.84
CA MET A 52 22.80 -9.61 8.01
C MET A 52 23.41 -8.21 7.99
N SER A 53 22.59 -7.16 7.99
CA SER A 53 23.10 -5.78 7.98
C SER A 53 23.85 -5.40 9.26
N LEU A 54 23.64 -6.13 10.36
CA LEU A 54 24.35 -5.94 11.64
C LEU A 54 25.63 -6.79 11.77
N ASN A 55 25.86 -7.70 10.83
CA ASN A 55 26.97 -8.63 10.84
C ASN A 55 27.89 -8.35 9.63
N ASN A 56 29.17 -8.67 9.77
CA ASN A 56 30.08 -8.76 8.65
C ASN A 56 29.90 -10.14 8.02
N TRP A 57 29.37 -10.16 6.80
CA TRP A 57 28.97 -11.38 6.10
C TRP A 57 29.79 -11.52 4.80
N PRO A 58 31.11 -11.82 4.89
CA PRO A 58 31.95 -11.93 3.71
C PRO A 58 31.55 -13.15 2.87
N LEU A 59 31.77 -13.08 1.56
CA LEU A 59 31.51 -14.20 0.63
C LEU A 59 32.35 -15.45 0.95
N MET A 60 33.50 -15.26 1.60
CA MET A 60 34.45 -16.28 2.03
C MET A 60 34.97 -15.89 3.42
N GLY A 61 34.91 -16.81 4.39
CA GLY A 61 35.41 -16.58 5.76
C GLY A 61 34.33 -16.71 6.84
N GLU A 62 34.71 -16.44 8.09
CA GLU A 62 33.78 -16.49 9.24
C GLU A 62 32.94 -15.22 9.36
N HIS A 63 31.68 -15.37 9.76
CA HIS A 63 30.79 -14.25 10.00
C HIS A 63 31.05 -13.68 11.38
N SER A 64 31.17 -12.35 11.48
CA SER A 64 31.36 -11.68 12.76
C SER A 64 30.28 -10.63 13.00
N TYR A 65 29.78 -10.56 14.24
CA TYR A 65 28.84 -9.52 14.62
C TYR A 65 29.58 -8.20 14.82
N ILE A 66 29.27 -7.18 14.00
CA ILE A 66 29.91 -5.86 14.04
C ILE A 66 28.94 -4.74 14.42
N GLY A 67 27.70 -5.08 14.80
CA GLY A 67 26.64 -4.13 15.11
C GLY A 67 26.40 -3.14 13.98
N LEU A 68 26.49 -1.85 14.28
CA LEU A 68 26.24 -0.79 13.30
C LEU A 68 27.44 -0.45 12.39
N GLY A 69 28.51 -1.26 12.40
CA GLY A 69 29.72 -1.00 11.63
C GLY A 69 29.47 -0.77 10.13
N ASN A 70 28.58 -1.57 9.52
CA ASN A 70 28.20 -1.43 8.11
C ASN A 70 27.56 -0.07 7.80
N TYR A 71 26.71 0.44 8.70
CA TYR A 71 26.06 1.73 8.52
C TYR A 71 27.06 2.88 8.59
N TRP A 72 28.03 2.83 9.51
CA TRP A 72 29.09 3.83 9.56
C TRP A 72 30.00 3.81 8.33
N ALA A 73 30.30 2.63 7.80
CA ALA A 73 31.08 2.48 6.58
C ALA A 73 30.37 3.13 5.38
N ILE A 74 29.08 2.87 5.21
CA ILE A 74 28.27 3.42 4.11
C ILE A 74 28.18 4.95 4.19
N LEU A 75 28.04 5.52 5.39
CA LEU A 75 27.95 6.97 5.56
C LEU A 75 29.22 7.73 5.14
N ARG A 76 30.37 7.06 5.12
CA ARG A 76 31.65 7.62 4.65
C ARG A 76 31.96 7.25 3.20
N ASP A 77 31.14 6.43 2.56
CA ASP A 77 31.36 5.99 1.19
C ASP A 77 30.81 7.02 0.18
N THR A 78 31.72 7.66 -0.54
CA THR A 78 31.37 8.62 -1.61
C THR A 78 30.54 7.97 -2.73
N ARG A 79 30.76 6.68 -3.02
CA ARG A 79 29.99 5.97 -4.06
C ARG A 79 28.53 5.84 -3.65
N PHE A 80 28.27 5.53 -2.38
CA PHE A 80 26.91 5.47 -1.84
C PHE A 80 26.19 6.82 -2.01
N TRP A 81 26.83 7.93 -1.62
CA TRP A 81 26.24 9.26 -1.74
C TRP A 81 26.01 9.68 -3.20
N ASN A 82 26.94 9.34 -4.10
CA ASN A 82 26.77 9.61 -5.53
C ASN A 82 25.60 8.81 -6.12
N ALA A 83 25.50 7.52 -5.78
CA ALA A 83 24.39 6.67 -6.20
C ALA A 83 23.06 7.20 -5.63
N LEU A 84 23.02 7.55 -4.34
CA LEU A 84 21.82 8.08 -3.69
C LEU A 84 21.34 9.40 -4.33
N ARG A 85 22.26 10.32 -4.63
CA ARG A 85 21.95 11.58 -5.33
C ARG A 85 21.44 11.32 -6.74
N PHE A 86 22.08 10.41 -7.48
CA PHE A 86 21.65 10.06 -8.82
C PHE A 86 20.24 9.46 -8.81
N THR A 87 19.99 8.46 -7.96
CA THR A 87 18.67 7.83 -7.83
C THR A 87 17.61 8.82 -7.36
N GLY A 88 17.92 9.69 -6.40
CA GLY A 88 17.01 10.73 -5.94
C GLY A 88 16.66 11.72 -7.04
N TRP A 89 17.66 12.23 -7.76
CA TRP A 89 17.47 13.14 -8.89
C TRP A 89 16.68 12.47 -10.02
N TYR A 90 17.05 11.26 -10.41
CA TYR A 90 16.36 10.45 -11.39
C TYR A 90 14.88 10.27 -11.03
N THR A 91 14.59 9.84 -9.80
CA THR A 91 13.22 9.60 -9.33
C THR A 91 12.39 10.87 -9.37
N LEU A 92 12.95 12.00 -8.94
CA LEU A 92 12.27 13.29 -8.96
C LEU A 92 11.95 13.74 -10.40
N VAL A 93 12.94 13.71 -11.28
CA VAL A 93 12.78 14.10 -12.69
C VAL A 93 11.76 13.21 -13.40
N VAL A 94 11.85 11.89 -13.23
CA VAL A 94 10.92 10.94 -13.84
C VAL A 94 9.51 11.11 -13.30
N THR A 95 9.34 11.29 -11.99
CA THR A 95 8.02 11.50 -11.37
C THR A 95 7.36 12.78 -11.91
N ILE A 96 8.12 13.89 -11.99
CA ILE A 96 7.63 15.14 -12.57
C ILE A 96 7.25 14.94 -14.04
N ALA A 97 8.10 14.26 -14.82
CA ALA A 97 7.80 13.98 -16.22
C ALA A 97 6.54 13.13 -16.40
N ILE A 98 6.35 12.10 -15.57
CA ILE A 98 5.14 11.26 -15.57
C ILE A 98 3.91 12.14 -15.28
N PHE A 99 3.93 12.96 -14.24
CA PHE A 99 2.78 13.83 -13.93
C PHE A 99 2.54 14.91 -14.99
N ALA A 100 3.61 15.46 -15.56
CA ALA A 100 3.52 16.43 -16.65
C ALA A 100 2.83 15.86 -17.90
N VAL A 101 2.90 14.55 -18.13
CA VAL A 101 2.19 13.87 -19.23
C VAL A 101 0.83 13.34 -18.80
N ALA A 102 0.75 12.73 -17.61
CA ALA A 102 -0.47 12.11 -17.10
C ALA A 102 -1.58 13.14 -16.86
N PHE A 103 -1.28 14.32 -16.32
CA PHE A 103 -2.31 15.33 -16.04
C PHE A 103 -2.93 15.93 -17.31
N PRO A 104 -2.17 16.38 -18.33
CA PRO A 104 -2.79 16.81 -19.58
C PRO A 104 -3.61 15.71 -20.25
N LEU A 105 -3.13 14.45 -20.22
CA LEU A 105 -3.86 13.33 -20.79
C LEU A 105 -5.16 13.05 -20.04
N ALA A 106 -5.13 13.07 -18.70
CA ALA A 106 -6.32 12.92 -17.86
C ALA A 106 -7.36 14.03 -18.16
N ILE A 107 -6.93 15.30 -18.21
CA ILE A 107 -7.80 16.43 -18.54
C ILE A 107 -8.38 16.31 -19.96
N PHE A 108 -7.57 15.84 -20.92
CA PHE A 108 -8.02 15.63 -22.30
C PHE A 108 -9.10 14.55 -22.40
N ILE A 109 -8.99 13.48 -21.61
CA ILE A 109 -9.96 12.37 -21.54
C ILE A 109 -11.22 12.79 -20.76
N GLU A 110 -11.08 13.60 -19.71
CA GLU A 110 -12.19 14.02 -18.84
C GLU A 110 -13.17 14.96 -19.54
N ARG A 111 -12.74 15.65 -20.62
CA ARG A 111 -13.69 16.40 -21.44
C ARG A 111 -14.76 15.46 -21.97
N PRO A 112 -16.04 15.61 -21.60
CA PRO A 112 -17.11 14.85 -22.20
C PRO A 112 -17.13 15.23 -23.68
N ARG A 113 -16.54 14.40 -24.54
CA ARG A 113 -16.80 14.51 -25.97
C ARG A 113 -18.30 14.38 -26.09
N ALA A 114 -18.92 15.38 -26.70
CA ALA A 114 -20.34 15.47 -27.03
C ALA A 114 -20.81 14.36 -28.01
N MET A 115 -20.16 13.19 -28.02
CA MET A 115 -20.58 11.95 -28.65
C MET A 115 -21.28 11.00 -27.68
N THR A 116 -21.55 11.37 -26.43
CA THR A 116 -22.46 10.61 -25.55
C THR A 116 -23.86 10.46 -26.15
N ASN A 117 -24.27 11.37 -27.05
CA ASN A 117 -25.54 11.25 -27.79
C ASN A 117 -25.47 10.18 -28.88
N VAL A 118 -24.32 9.94 -29.51
CA VAL A 118 -24.17 8.88 -30.52
C VAL A 118 -24.10 7.50 -29.84
N TYR A 119 -23.37 7.40 -28.73
CA TYR A 119 -23.29 6.15 -27.96
C TYR A 119 -24.59 5.78 -27.23
N ARG A 120 -25.36 6.75 -26.73
CA ARG A 120 -26.67 6.46 -26.11
C ARG A 120 -27.67 5.89 -27.13
N THR A 121 -27.67 6.39 -28.36
CA THR A 121 -28.67 5.94 -29.36
C THR A 121 -28.38 4.53 -29.87
N ALA A 122 -27.10 4.15 -29.99
CA ALA A 122 -26.71 2.82 -30.49
C ALA A 122 -26.79 1.69 -29.45
N PHE A 123 -26.75 2.00 -28.14
CA PHE A 123 -26.82 0.99 -27.08
C PHE A 123 -28.21 0.82 -26.45
N PHE A 124 -29.10 1.80 -26.65
CA PHE A 124 -30.48 1.76 -26.13
C PHE A 124 -31.55 1.51 -27.21
N MET A 125 -31.18 1.43 -28.49
CA MET A 125 -32.00 0.83 -29.54
C MET A 125 -31.53 -0.60 -29.81
#